data_AF-A0A6B3EIL0-F1
#
_entry.id   AF-A0A6B3EIL0-F1
#
_cell.length_a   1.000
_cell.length_b   1.000
_cell.length_c   1.000
_cell.angle_alpha   90.00
_cell.angle_beta   90.00
_cell.angle_gamma   90.00
#
_symmetry.space_group_name_H-M   'P 1'
#
loop_
_entity.id
_entity.type
_entity.pdbx_description
1 polymer ?
#
loop_
_entity_poly.entity_id
_entity_poly.type
_entity_poly.pdbx_seq_one_letter_code
_entity_poly.pdbx_strand_id
1 'polypeptide(L)'
;GSGRRPGDFRARAALARHAADLRVLEQAAEIRFQRLHAPFLDNQVVRACRALPEALRVRPGARAGVLRAVLEGAGVHELPSGWGTPST
;
A
#
# COMPACT_ATOMS: atom_id res chain seq x y z
N GLY A 1 -23.84 17.35 -10.18
CA GLY A 1 -22.40 17.35 -9.85
C GLY A 1 -22.24 16.92 -8.41
N SER A 2 -21.89 15.66 -8.17
CA SER A 2 -21.80 15.11 -6.82
C SER A 2 -20.48 15.53 -6.19
N GLY A 3 -20.55 16.46 -5.22
CA GLY A 3 -19.40 16.90 -4.42
C GLY A 3 -18.58 15.70 -3.95
N ARG A 4 -17.32 15.67 -4.37
CA ARG A 4 -16.32 14.68 -4.01
C ARG A 4 -16.28 14.56 -2.48
N ARG A 5 -16.48 13.35 -1.94
CA ARG A 5 -16.58 13.16 -0.49
C ARG A 5 -15.30 13.67 0.18
N PRO A 6 -15.35 14.34 1.35
CA PRO A 6 -14.14 14.84 2.02
C PRO A 6 -13.07 13.74 2.24
N GLY A 7 -13.49 12.49 2.44
CA GLY A 7 -12.60 11.33 2.49
C GLY A 7 -11.80 11.09 1.20
N ASP A 8 -12.44 11.19 0.04
CA ASP A 8 -11.78 11.01 -1.27
C ASP A 8 -10.74 12.09 -1.55
N PHE A 9 -11.02 13.31 -1.11
CA PHE A 9 -10.07 14.41 -1.21
C PHE A 9 -8.84 14.15 -0.35
N ARG A 10 -9.04 13.79 0.92
CA ARG A 10 -7.95 13.43 1.84
C ARG A 10 -7.14 12.24 1.33
N ALA A 11 -7.79 11.19 0.83
CA ALA A 11 -7.13 10.01 0.28
C ALA A 11 -6.24 10.37 -0.93
N ARG A 12 -6.76 11.19 -1.86
CA ARG A 12 -5.98 11.63 -3.01
C ARG A 12 -4.83 12.57 -2.64
N ALA A 13 -5.03 13.46 -1.67
CA ALA A 13 -3.97 14.32 -1.17
C ALA A 13 -2.85 13.50 -0.49
N ALA A 14 -3.21 12.49 0.30
CA ALA A 14 -2.24 11.56 0.89
C ALA A 14 -1.46 10.79 -0.19
N LEU A 15 -2.15 10.28 -1.22
CA LEU A 15 -1.50 9.60 -2.33
C LEU A 15 -0.55 10.52 -3.11
N ALA A 16 -0.94 11.77 -3.35
CA ALA A 16 -0.09 12.75 -4.02
C ALA A 16 1.19 13.05 -3.23
N ARG A 17 1.09 13.17 -1.89
CA ARG A 17 2.25 13.31 -1.01
C ARG A 17 3.18 12.10 -1.09
N HIS A 18 2.64 10.89 -0.94
CA HIS A 18 3.44 9.67 -1.05
C HIS A 18 4.14 9.51 -2.41
N ALA A 19 3.49 9.93 -3.51
CA ALA A 19 4.10 9.91 -4.82
C ALA A 19 5.25 10.93 -4.95
N ALA A 20 5.13 12.10 -4.31
CA ALA A 20 6.21 13.08 -4.25
C ALA A 20 7.40 12.55 -3.42
N ASP A 21 7.11 11.98 -2.24
CA ASP A 21 8.13 11.39 -1.36
C ASP A 21 8.90 10.27 -2.06
N LEU A 22 8.20 9.39 -2.79
CA LEU A 22 8.82 8.31 -3.55
C LEU A 22 9.81 8.84 -4.60
N ARG A 23 9.44 9.88 -5.35
CA ARG A 23 10.31 10.48 -6.36
C ARG A 23 11.59 11.05 -5.74
N VAL A 24 11.48 11.67 -4.57
CA VAL A 24 12.63 12.17 -3.83
C VAL A 24 13.55 11.01 -3.43
N LEU A 25 12.99 9.89 -2.96
CA LEU A 25 13.75 8.69 -2.62
C LEU A 25 14.42 8.06 -3.84
N GLU A 26 13.73 8.02 -4.99
CA GLU A 26 14.29 7.55 -6.26
C GLU A 26 15.51 8.40 -6.67
N GLN A 27 15.36 9.72 -6.66
CA GLN A 27 16.46 10.64 -6.96
C GLN A 27 17.65 10.48 -5.99
N ALA A 28 17.38 10.33 -4.70
CA ALA A 28 18.42 10.12 -3.70
C ALA A 28 19.18 8.79 -3.91
N ALA A 29 18.47 7.72 -4.29
CA ALA A 29 19.07 6.43 -4.59
C ALA A 29 19.95 6.48 -5.85
N GLU A 30 19.50 7.18 -6.91
CA GLU A 30 20.27 7.36 -8.15
C GLU A 30 21.62 8.02 -7.92
N ILE A 31 21.70 9.06 -7.07
CA ILE A 31 22.97 9.75 -6.70
C ILE A 31 23.99 8.79 -6.08
N ARG A 32 23.52 7.71 -5.44
CA ARG A 32 24.35 6.71 -4.77
C ARG A 32 24.57 5.47 -5.65
N PHE A 33 24.11 5.48 -6.90
CA PHE A 33 24.08 4.30 -7.78
C PHE A 33 23.33 3.12 -7.16
N GLN A 34 22.32 3.40 -6.34
CA GLN A 34 21.44 2.41 -5.72
C GLN A 34 20.09 2.39 -6.43
N ARG A 35 19.43 1.24 -6.40
CA ARG A 35 18.07 1.10 -6.92
C ARG A 35 17.08 1.04 -5.76
N LEU A 36 16.10 1.93 -5.77
CA LEU A 36 14.98 1.84 -4.84
C LEU A 36 14.13 0.61 -5.17
N HIS A 37 13.93 -0.26 -4.19
CA HIS A 37 13.06 -1.42 -4.32
C HIS A 37 11.67 -1.10 -3.76
N ALA A 38 10.68 -0.95 -4.64
CA ALA A 38 9.29 -0.63 -4.29
C ALA A 38 8.29 -1.64 -4.86
N PRO A 39 8.37 -2.94 -4.48
CA PRO A 39 7.59 -4.02 -5.09
C PRO A 39 6.07 -3.84 -4.92
N PHE A 40 5.63 -3.17 -3.85
CA PHE A 40 4.22 -2.88 -3.60
C PHE A 40 3.59 -1.88 -4.58
N LEU A 41 4.42 -1.19 -5.36
CA LEU A 41 3.98 -0.25 -6.40
C LEU A 41 3.98 -0.88 -7.79
N ASP A 42 4.25 -2.19 -7.89
CA ASP A 42 4.10 -2.92 -9.14
C ASP A 42 2.65 -2.86 -9.66
N ASN A 43 2.51 -2.79 -10.99
CA ASN A 43 1.22 -2.66 -11.64
C ASN A 43 0.26 -3.82 -11.32
N GLN A 44 0.76 -5.04 -11.16
CA GLN A 44 -0.08 -6.19 -10.81
C GLN A 44 -0.57 -6.07 -9.38
N VAL A 45 0.30 -5.67 -8.45
CA VAL A 45 -0.07 -5.43 -7.04
C VAL A 45 -1.12 -4.31 -6.95
N VAL A 46 -0.93 -3.21 -7.66
CA VAL A 46 -1.89 -2.09 -7.68
C VAL A 46 -3.23 -2.51 -8.28
N ARG A 47 -3.24 -3.28 -9.37
CA ARG A 47 -4.47 -3.80 -9.97
C ARG A 47 -5.20 -4.76 -9.02
N ALA A 48 -4.49 -5.69 -8.40
CA ALA A 48 -5.05 -6.60 -7.40
C ALA A 48 -5.69 -5.83 -6.23
N CYS A 49 -5.00 -4.81 -5.71
CA CYS A 49 -5.52 -3.96 -4.64
C CYS A 49 -6.80 -3.21 -5.07
N ARG A 50 -6.90 -2.76 -6.33
CA ARG A 50 -8.09 -2.07 -6.84
C ARG A 50 -9.29 -3.01 -7.05
N ALA A 51 -9.04 -4.28 -7.32
CA ALA A 51 -10.09 -5.29 -7.47
C ALA A 51 -10.72 -5.69 -6.12
N LEU A 52 -10.10 -5.37 -4.99
CA LEU A 52 -10.66 -5.63 -3.67
C LEU A 52 -11.94 -4.80 -3.42
N PRO A 53 -12.95 -5.39 -2.74
CA PRO A 53 -14.16 -4.67 -2.35
C PRO A 53 -13.82 -3.39 -1.59
N GLU A 54 -14.53 -2.30 -1.90
CA GLU A 54 -14.28 -0.99 -1.26
C GLU A 54 -14.44 -1.05 0.26
N ALA A 55 -15.45 -1.79 0.74
CA ALA A 55 -15.68 -2.01 2.17
C ALA A 55 -14.47 -2.63 2.89
N LEU A 56 -13.70 -3.48 2.19
CA LEU A 56 -12.48 -4.08 2.72
C LEU A 56 -11.31 -3.09 2.73
N ARG A 57 -11.23 -2.20 1.74
CA ARG A 57 -10.16 -1.20 1.62
C ARG A 57 -10.22 -0.12 2.70
N VAL A 58 -11.42 0.19 3.21
CA VAL A 58 -11.61 1.24 4.24
C VAL A 58 -11.73 0.70 5.66
N ARG A 59 -11.86 -0.62 5.85
CA ARG A 59 -12.00 -1.24 7.18
C ARG A 59 -10.64 -1.22 7.92
N PRO A 60 -10.57 -0.63 9.13
CA PRO A 60 -9.36 -0.67 9.96
C PRO A 60 -8.89 -2.12 10.18
N GLY A 61 -7.57 -2.35 10.09
CA GLY A 61 -6.97 -3.68 10.27
C GLY A 61 -7.17 -4.67 9.11
N ALA A 62 -8.03 -4.38 8.13
CA ALA A 62 -8.31 -5.31 7.03
C ALA A 62 -7.09 -5.60 6.14
N ARG A 63 -6.17 -4.62 6.02
CA ARG A 63 -4.92 -4.79 5.28
C ARG A 63 -4.13 -6.01 5.73
N ALA A 64 -3.97 -6.22 7.04
CA ALA A 64 -3.22 -7.34 7.57
C ALA A 64 -3.90 -8.68 7.24
N GLY A 65 -5.23 -8.74 7.35
CA GLY A 65 -6.00 -9.93 6.99
C GLY A 65 -5.88 -10.29 5.50
N VAL A 66 -5.96 -9.30 4.61
CA VAL A 66 -5.79 -9.52 3.16
C VAL A 66 -4.38 -10.03 2.85
N LEU A 67 -3.35 -9.38 3.40
CA LEU A 67 -1.97 -9.79 3.16
C LEU A 67 -1.70 -11.19 3.73
N ARG A 68 -2.30 -11.55 4.87
CA ARG A 68 -2.19 -12.90 5.44
C ARG A 68 -2.77 -13.95 4.51
N ALA A 69 -3.97 -13.72 3.99
CA ALA A 69 -4.60 -14.63 3.03
C ALA A 69 -3.77 -14.79 1.74
N VAL A 70 -3.15 -13.71 1.26
CA VAL A 70 -2.22 -13.76 0.11
C VAL A 70 -0.98 -14.61 0.42
N LEU A 71 -0.40 -14.44 1.60
CA LEU A 71 0.78 -15.19 2.04
C LEU A 71 0.46 -16.67 2.24
N GLU A 72 -0.67 -16.99 2.86
CA GLU A 72 -1.15 -18.37 3.00
C GLU A 72 -1.35 -19.05 1.63
N GLY A 73 -1.95 -18.34 0.67
CA GLY A 73 -2.08 -18.83 -0.72
C GLY A 73 -0.74 -18.99 -1.46
N ALA A 74 0.31 -18.30 -1.01
CA ALA A 74 1.68 -18.44 -1.51
C ALA A 74 2.51 -19.50 -0.75
N GLY A 75 1.90 -20.22 0.20
CA GLY A 75 2.57 -21.22 1.03
C GLY A 75 3.39 -20.67 2.20
N VAL A 76 3.20 -19.39 2.55
CA VAL A 76 3.86 -18.73 3.69
C VAL A 76 2.90 -18.72 4.87
N HIS A 77 3.13 -19.63 5.83
CA HIS A 77 2.24 -19.80 6.99
C HIS A 77 2.83 -19.26 8.30
N GLU A 78 4.14 -19.27 8.45
CA GLU A 78 4.82 -18.81 9.66
C GLU A 78 5.15 -17.32 9.56
N LEU A 79 4.30 -16.50 10.18
CA LEU A 79 4.50 -15.05 10.25
C LEU A 79 5.03 -14.68 11.66
N PRO A 80 5.99 -13.74 11.75
CA PRO A 80 6.51 -13.28 13.03
C PRO A 80 5.41 -12.76 13.98
N SER A 81 5.67 -12.85 15.28
CA SER A 81 4.80 -12.23 16.28
C SER A 81 4.66 -10.72 16.02
N GLY A 82 3.44 -10.20 16.07
CA GLY A 82 3.17 -8.78 15.76
C GLY A 82 3.12 -8.45 14.27
N TRP A 83 3.19 -9.46 13.38
CA TRP A 83 3.05 -9.19 11.95
C TRP A 83 1.68 -8.60 11.62
N GLY A 84 1.68 -7.45 10.94
CA GLY A 84 0.47 -6.76 10.50
C GLY A 84 -0.21 -5.89 11.57
N THR A 85 0.34 -5.78 12.79
CA THR A 85 -0.15 -4.81 13.77
C THR A 85 0.24 -3.40 13.33
N PRO A 86 -0.69 -2.43 13.31
CA PRO A 86 -0.36 -1.03 13.03
C PRO A 86 0.68 -0.53 14.03
N SER A 87 1.75 0.11 13.54
CA SER A 87 2.61 0.93 14.40
C SER A 87 1.77 2.11 14.89
N THR A 88 1.61 2.23 16.21
CA THR A 88 0.98 3.37 16.88
C THR A 88 1.75 4.66 16.63
#